data_AF-A0A2C1E3R0-F1
#
_entry.id   AF-A0A2C1E3R0-F1
#
_cell.length_a   1.000
_cell.length_b   1.000
_cell.length_c   1.000
_cell.angle_alpha   90.00
_cell.angle_beta   90.00
_cell.angle_gamma   90.00
#
_symmetry.space_group_name_H-M   'P 1'
#
loop_
_entity.id
_entity.type
_entity.pdbx_description
1 polymer ?
#
loop_
_entity_poly.entity_id
_entity_poly.type
_entity_poly.pdbx_seq_one_letter_code
_entity_poly.pdbx_strand_id
1 'polypeptide(L)'
;MIGAISKKSERINLRRNKSWIYLAIISFLFIGFFAFLTSKIYMPNDEKLFHTETNKVIKLSGMGKLIVEKREYNPHKNFIEIRFRIEGYEETGFTFKAQEKGKPGVQLPVKVLYEENGNYVIEVKELSPNWGALALDIYNKNSEKEQMDIRKFTQDVNEYEEENTSTKSPNKLVQTIFTDQRKTKANDELLAENKKTYELDFIERDKKDIETKIENYGKAIKLEEENGKTVFEKVKELKDEMKYQTEAEKTETQSKIASLESKIKSSEKNIELFKGEQKIARDKIKKLEQKAQEINKN
;
A
#
# COMPACT_ATOMS: atom_id res chain seq x y z
N MET A 1 -1.94 -52.76 -82.97
CA MET A 1 -2.85 -53.60 -82.17
C MET A 1 -2.06 -54.13 -80.98
N ILE A 2 -2.15 -53.48 -79.82
CA ILE A 2 -1.40 -53.83 -78.62
C ILE A 2 -2.36 -54.52 -77.65
N GLY A 3 -2.03 -55.77 -77.31
CA GLY A 3 -2.84 -56.66 -76.49
C GLY A 3 -2.98 -56.19 -75.04
N ALA A 4 -4.18 -56.35 -74.50
CA ALA A 4 -4.49 -56.08 -73.11
C ALA A 4 -3.96 -57.20 -72.20
N ILE A 5 -3.01 -56.86 -71.34
CA ILE A 5 -2.61 -57.69 -70.19
C ILE A 5 -3.45 -57.25 -69.00
N SER A 6 -4.40 -58.10 -68.58
CA SER A 6 -5.24 -57.90 -67.40
C SER A 6 -4.41 -58.06 -66.12
N LYS A 7 -4.05 -56.94 -65.49
CA LYS A 7 -3.51 -56.89 -64.12
C LYS A 7 -4.69 -56.87 -63.13
N LYS A 8 -4.86 -57.93 -62.34
CA LYS A 8 -5.91 -58.04 -61.32
C LYS A 8 -5.63 -57.02 -60.21
N SER A 9 -6.38 -55.92 -60.16
CA SER A 9 -6.29 -54.93 -59.08
C SER A 9 -7.03 -55.46 -57.85
N GLU A 10 -6.30 -55.77 -56.78
CA GLU A 10 -6.90 -55.94 -55.46
C GLU A 10 -7.49 -54.61 -55.01
N ARG A 11 -8.83 -54.50 -55.07
CA ARG A 11 -9.55 -53.36 -54.52
C ARG A 11 -9.64 -53.56 -53.01
N ILE A 12 -8.76 -52.93 -52.25
CA ILE A 12 -8.91 -52.81 -50.79
C ILE A 12 -10.17 -52.00 -50.53
N ASN A 13 -11.21 -52.66 -50.05
CA ASN A 13 -12.47 -52.04 -49.70
C ASN A 13 -12.29 -51.32 -48.35
N LEU A 14 -11.93 -50.03 -48.37
CA LEU A 14 -11.90 -49.16 -47.19
C LEU A 14 -13.33 -48.79 -46.77
N ARG A 15 -14.20 -49.80 -46.58
CA ARG A 15 -15.53 -49.60 -46.00
C ARG A 15 -15.34 -49.25 -44.53
N ARG A 16 -15.20 -47.93 -44.33
CA ARG A 16 -15.01 -47.20 -43.08
C ARG A 16 -16.09 -47.63 -42.08
N ASN A 17 -15.76 -48.49 -41.13
CA ASN A 17 -16.49 -48.53 -39.88
C ASN A 17 -16.21 -47.18 -39.21
N LYS A 18 -17.13 -46.23 -39.38
CA LYS A 18 -17.10 -44.92 -38.73
C LYS A 18 -17.39 -45.19 -37.25
N SER A 19 -16.38 -45.70 -36.55
CA SER A 19 -16.51 -46.06 -35.14
C SER A 19 -16.73 -44.77 -34.37
N TRP A 20 -17.91 -44.67 -33.75
CA TRP A 20 -18.33 -43.53 -32.94
C TRP A 20 -17.32 -43.24 -31.82
N ILE A 21 -16.54 -44.26 -31.42
CA ILE A 21 -15.43 -44.15 -30.47
C ILE A 21 -14.40 -43.09 -30.89
N TYR A 22 -14.00 -43.04 -32.18
CA TYR A 22 -13.01 -42.06 -32.64
C TYR A 22 -13.58 -40.65 -32.66
N LEU A 23 -14.88 -40.51 -32.93
CA LEU A 23 -15.57 -39.21 -32.90
C LEU A 23 -15.70 -38.71 -31.46
N ALA A 24 -15.98 -39.60 -30.50
CA ALA A 24 -15.99 -39.28 -29.07
C ALA A 24 -14.60 -38.85 -28.57
N ILE A 25 -13.53 -39.57 -28.95
CA ILE A 25 -12.15 -39.21 -28.60
C ILE A 25 -11.78 -37.83 -29.17
N ILE A 26 -12.07 -37.58 -30.45
CA ILE A 26 -11.80 -36.29 -31.08
C ILE A 26 -12.59 -35.17 -30.39
N SER A 27 -13.87 -35.38 -30.10
CA SER A 27 -14.70 -34.40 -29.38
C SER A 27 -14.16 -34.10 -27.98
N PHE A 28 -13.70 -35.12 -27.25
CA PHE A 28 -13.10 -34.94 -25.93
C PHE A 28 -11.80 -34.12 -26.00
N LEU A 29 -10.94 -34.39 -27.00
CA LEU A 29 -9.73 -33.60 -27.23
C LEU A 29 -10.06 -32.15 -27.59
N PHE A 30 -11.07 -31.91 -28.42
CA PHE A 30 -11.50 -30.55 -28.75
C PHE A 30 -12.08 -29.81 -27.54
N ILE A 31 -12.89 -30.45 -26.71
CA ILE A 31 -13.43 -29.85 -25.48
C ILE A 31 -12.31 -29.55 -24.49
N GLY A 32 -11.37 -30.47 -24.30
CA GLY A 32 -10.19 -30.25 -23.47
C GLY A 32 -9.34 -29.09 -23.98
N PHE A 33 -9.09 -29.04 -25.29
CA PHE A 33 -8.36 -27.94 -25.91
C PHE A 33 -9.07 -26.59 -25.77
N PHE A 34 -10.40 -26.56 -25.93
CA PHE A 34 -11.21 -25.37 -25.66
C PHE A 34 -11.18 -24.95 -24.20
N ALA A 35 -11.20 -25.90 -23.26
CA ALA A 35 -11.02 -25.60 -21.83
C ALA A 35 -9.65 -24.95 -21.58
N PHE A 36 -8.57 -25.50 -22.15
CA PHE A 36 -7.24 -24.88 -22.04
C PHE A 36 -7.17 -23.47 -22.67
N LEU A 37 -7.79 -23.23 -23.82
CA LEU A 37 -7.83 -21.90 -24.44
C LEU A 37 -8.67 -20.89 -23.64
N THR A 38 -9.75 -21.35 -23.02
CA THR A 38 -10.63 -20.53 -22.18
C THR A 38 -10.19 -20.47 -20.72
N SER A 39 -9.07 -21.13 -20.37
CA SER A 39 -8.54 -21.18 -19.00
C SER A 39 -8.36 -19.81 -18.38
N LYS A 40 -7.97 -18.79 -19.16
CA LYS A 40 -7.86 -17.40 -18.67
C LYS A 40 -9.18 -16.80 -18.14
N ILE A 41 -10.34 -17.36 -18.50
CA ILE A 41 -11.65 -16.87 -18.08
C ILE A 41 -12.06 -17.43 -16.71
N TYR A 42 -11.72 -18.70 -16.42
CA TYR A 42 -12.16 -19.39 -15.20
C TYR A 42 -11.04 -19.70 -14.21
N MET A 43 -9.78 -19.64 -14.64
CA MET A 43 -8.63 -19.82 -13.76
C MET A 43 -8.27 -18.47 -13.12
N PRO A 44 -8.02 -18.41 -11.80
CA PRO A 44 -7.59 -17.19 -11.14
C PRO A 44 -6.35 -16.62 -11.83
N ASN A 45 -6.39 -15.34 -12.20
CA ASN A 45 -5.25 -14.69 -12.81
C ASN A 45 -4.20 -14.39 -11.72
N ASP A 46 -3.19 -15.26 -11.61
CA ASP A 46 -2.07 -15.15 -10.66
C ASP A 46 -1.05 -14.05 -11.05
N GLU A 47 -1.40 -13.16 -11.97
CA GLU A 47 -0.55 -12.02 -12.33
C GLU A 47 -0.23 -11.16 -11.10
N LYS A 48 1.08 -11.07 -10.79
CA LYS A 48 1.61 -10.22 -9.72
C LYS A 48 1.09 -8.79 -9.84
N LEU A 49 0.30 -8.38 -8.84
CA LEU A 49 -0.26 -7.04 -8.71
C LEU A 49 0.83 -6.07 -8.25
N PHE A 50 1.17 -5.09 -9.08
CA PHE A 50 2.10 -4.02 -8.73
C PHE A 50 1.32 -2.85 -8.14
N HIS A 51 1.04 -2.92 -6.84
CA HIS A 51 0.25 -1.90 -6.16
C HIS A 51 0.81 -1.60 -4.77
N THR A 52 1.30 -0.39 -4.58
CA THR A 52 1.68 0.12 -3.27
C THR A 52 0.42 0.35 -2.43
N GLU A 53 0.39 -0.20 -1.23
CA GLU A 53 -0.79 -0.14 -0.36
C GLU A 53 -1.14 1.29 0.05
N THR A 54 -2.42 1.64 -0.04
CA THR A 54 -2.95 2.95 0.36
C THR A 54 -2.99 3.09 1.88
N ASN A 55 -2.65 4.26 2.41
CA ASN A 55 -2.61 4.61 3.84
C ASN A 55 -1.67 3.73 4.69
N LYS A 56 -0.70 3.06 4.07
CA LYS A 56 0.38 2.38 4.79
C LYS A 56 1.67 3.15 4.70
N VAL A 57 2.43 3.13 5.81
CA VAL A 57 3.72 3.82 5.93
C VAL A 57 4.80 3.00 5.22
N ILE A 58 5.46 3.62 4.25
CA ILE A 58 6.67 3.11 3.60
C ILE A 58 7.85 3.84 4.23
N LYS A 59 8.76 3.10 4.86
CA LYS A 59 9.98 3.68 5.43
C LYS A 59 10.93 4.06 4.29
N LEU A 60 11.37 5.30 4.29
CA LEU A 60 12.45 5.80 3.43
C LEU A 60 13.77 5.76 4.21
N SER A 61 14.88 6.17 3.57
CA SER A 61 16.16 6.34 4.28
C SER A 61 16.06 7.33 5.43
N GLY A 62 16.78 7.07 6.53
CA GLY A 62 16.75 7.89 7.73
C GLY A 62 15.42 7.81 8.48
N MET A 63 14.86 8.96 8.85
CA MET A 63 13.55 9.07 9.51
C MET A 63 12.38 9.29 8.52
N GLY A 64 12.67 9.28 7.22
CA GLY A 64 11.71 9.55 6.17
C GLY A 64 10.60 8.52 6.07
N LYS A 65 9.40 8.98 5.75
CA LYS A 65 8.21 8.14 5.55
C LYS A 65 7.47 8.61 4.31
N LEU A 66 6.98 7.66 3.53
CA LEU A 66 6.07 7.91 2.41
C LEU A 66 4.73 7.23 2.67
N ILE A 67 3.64 7.97 2.43
CA ILE A 67 2.28 7.46 2.59
C ILE A 67 1.50 7.82 1.33
N VAL A 68 1.01 6.82 0.59
CA VAL A 68 0.12 7.06 -0.54
C VAL A 68 -1.32 7.08 -0.05
N GLU A 69 -2.02 8.19 -0.25
CA GLU A 69 -3.33 8.42 0.38
C GLU A 69 -4.49 8.13 -0.57
N LYS A 70 -4.35 8.54 -1.83
CA LYS A 70 -5.43 8.47 -2.81
C LYS A 70 -4.89 8.33 -4.22
N ARG A 71 -5.64 7.61 -5.04
CA ARG A 71 -5.41 7.49 -6.48
C ARG A 71 -6.75 7.48 -7.20
N GLU A 72 -6.92 8.37 -8.16
CA GLU A 72 -8.11 8.41 -9.01
C GLU A 72 -7.69 8.54 -10.47
N TYR A 73 -8.26 7.70 -11.31
CA TYR A 73 -7.97 7.66 -12.75
C TYR A 73 -9.18 8.18 -13.53
N ASN A 74 -8.96 9.04 -14.52
CA ASN A 74 -9.97 9.45 -15.49
C ASN A 74 -9.77 8.67 -16.82
N PRO A 75 -10.63 7.68 -17.13
CA PRO A 75 -10.60 6.93 -18.39
C PRO A 75 -10.81 7.77 -19.65
N HIS A 76 -11.63 8.82 -19.61
CA HIS A 76 -11.92 9.63 -20.79
C HIS A 76 -10.75 10.55 -21.17
N LYS A 77 -10.06 11.09 -20.16
CA LYS A 77 -8.95 12.04 -20.34
C LYS A 77 -7.57 11.37 -20.22
N ASN A 78 -7.52 10.07 -19.95
CA ASN A 78 -6.31 9.26 -19.89
C ASN A 78 -5.25 9.82 -18.92
N PHE A 79 -5.67 10.28 -17.74
CA PHE A 79 -4.77 10.73 -16.70
C PHE A 79 -5.14 10.13 -15.35
N ILE A 80 -4.15 10.04 -14.47
CA ILE A 80 -4.32 9.62 -13.08
C ILE A 80 -3.79 10.70 -12.15
N GLU A 81 -4.52 10.96 -11.08
CA GLU A 81 -4.08 11.79 -9.97
C GLU A 81 -3.66 10.90 -8.80
N ILE A 82 -2.46 11.13 -8.28
CA ILE A 82 -1.87 10.41 -7.15
C ILE A 82 -1.58 11.42 -6.05
N ARG A 83 -2.23 11.23 -4.88
CA ARG A 83 -2.02 12.03 -3.67
C ARG A 83 -1.18 11.24 -2.67
N PHE A 84 -0.10 11.82 -2.19
CA PHE A 84 0.78 11.18 -1.21
C PHE A 84 1.49 12.22 -0.33
N ARG A 85 2.00 11.76 0.81
CA ARG A 85 2.77 12.56 1.76
C ARG A 85 4.17 11.98 1.94
N ILE A 86 5.16 12.86 2.04
CA ILE A 86 6.53 12.55 2.45
C ILE A 86 6.79 13.31 3.75
N GLU A 87 7.05 12.57 4.83
CA GLU A 87 7.29 13.13 6.17
C GLU A 87 8.70 12.79 6.65
N GLY A 88 9.34 13.68 7.42
CA GLY A 88 10.60 13.38 8.11
C GLY A 88 11.79 13.09 7.18
N TYR A 89 11.69 13.51 5.91
CA TYR A 89 12.76 13.40 4.93
C TYR A 89 13.41 14.78 4.77
N GLU A 90 14.72 14.87 5.02
CA GLU A 90 15.46 16.14 5.10
C GLU A 90 15.66 16.78 3.72
N GLU A 91 15.73 15.96 2.69
CA GLU A 91 15.93 16.37 1.31
C GLU A 91 14.61 16.91 0.70
N THR A 92 14.70 17.99 -0.08
CA THR A 92 13.57 18.68 -0.70
C THR A 92 13.80 18.88 -2.20
N GLY A 93 12.74 19.22 -2.95
CA GLY A 93 12.86 19.45 -4.39
C GLY A 93 12.80 18.16 -5.20
N PHE A 94 11.79 17.33 -4.95
CA PHE A 94 11.63 16.08 -5.66
C PHE A 94 11.26 16.29 -7.14
N THR A 95 11.66 15.33 -7.96
CA THR A 95 11.29 15.22 -9.36
C THR A 95 10.68 13.85 -9.60
N PHE A 96 9.78 13.79 -10.57
CA PHE A 96 8.91 12.65 -10.76
C PHE A 96 9.02 12.15 -12.18
N LYS A 97 9.16 10.83 -12.35
CA LYS A 97 9.08 10.17 -13.64
C LYS A 97 8.06 9.06 -13.57
N ALA A 98 7.27 8.90 -14.60
CA ALA A 98 6.20 7.92 -14.63
C ALA A 98 6.33 7.04 -15.88
N GLN A 99 6.04 5.75 -15.72
CA GLN A 99 6.11 4.78 -16.81
C GLN A 99 5.05 3.71 -16.63
N GLU A 100 4.34 3.36 -17.70
CA GLU A 100 3.40 2.25 -17.70
C GLU A 100 4.09 0.91 -18.01
N LYS A 101 3.62 -0.17 -17.38
CA LYS A 101 4.14 -1.53 -17.59
C LYS A 101 4.03 -1.96 -19.05
N GLY A 102 2.96 -1.56 -19.74
CA GLY A 102 2.67 -1.93 -21.13
C GLY A 102 3.55 -1.25 -22.18
N LYS A 103 4.24 -0.15 -21.84
CA LYS A 103 5.14 0.59 -22.73
C LYS A 103 6.46 0.91 -22.02
N PRO A 104 7.33 -0.10 -21.82
CA PRO A 104 8.58 0.10 -21.14
C PRO A 104 9.49 1.10 -21.90
N GLY A 105 10.18 1.96 -21.15
CA GLY A 105 11.08 2.97 -21.70
C GLY A 105 10.42 4.27 -22.20
N VAL A 106 9.08 4.33 -22.24
CA VAL A 106 8.34 5.56 -22.57
C VAL A 106 7.98 6.29 -21.28
N GLN A 107 8.55 7.48 -21.08
CA GLN A 107 8.20 8.33 -19.95
C GLN A 107 6.90 9.07 -20.23
N LEU A 108 5.94 8.95 -19.31
CA LEU A 108 4.67 9.66 -19.37
C LEU A 108 4.85 11.10 -18.87
N PRO A 109 4.09 12.07 -19.41
CA PRO A 109 4.09 13.44 -18.90
C PRO A 109 3.59 13.49 -17.46
N VAL A 110 4.38 14.12 -16.58
CA VAL A 110 4.06 14.30 -15.16
C VAL A 110 3.92 15.78 -14.84
N LYS A 111 2.84 16.16 -14.15
CA LYS A 111 2.59 17.51 -13.67
C LYS A 111 2.34 17.49 -12.17
N VAL A 112 3.09 18.30 -11.42
CA VAL A 112 2.81 18.54 -10.00
C VAL A 112 1.69 19.57 -9.91
N LEU A 113 0.54 19.17 -9.35
CA LEU A 113 -0.62 20.02 -9.16
C LEU A 113 -0.60 20.75 -7.82
N TYR A 114 0.02 20.13 -6.81
CA TYR A 114 0.16 20.67 -5.47
C TYR A 114 1.43 20.12 -4.80
N GLU A 115 2.17 21.00 -4.13
CA GLU A 115 3.31 20.69 -3.28
C GLU A 115 3.33 21.68 -2.11
N GLU A 116 3.12 21.21 -0.90
CA GLU A 116 3.30 22.02 0.32
C GLU A 116 3.44 21.14 1.56
N ASN A 117 4.36 21.47 2.47
CA ASN A 117 4.54 20.78 3.75
C ASN A 117 4.68 19.24 3.64
N GLY A 118 5.33 18.75 2.57
CA GLY A 118 5.50 17.32 2.31
C GLY A 118 4.28 16.64 1.67
N ASN A 119 3.20 17.36 1.41
CA ASN A 119 2.01 16.87 0.71
C ASN A 119 2.15 17.11 -0.80
N TYR A 120 1.89 16.08 -1.59
CA TYR A 120 2.02 16.11 -3.05
C TYR A 120 0.75 15.63 -3.73
N VAL A 121 0.35 16.34 -4.79
CA VAL A 121 -0.63 15.87 -5.77
C VAL A 121 0.02 15.89 -7.14
N ILE A 122 0.06 14.72 -7.76
CA ILE A 122 0.71 14.51 -9.05
C ILE A 122 -0.30 13.99 -10.06
N GLU A 123 -0.31 14.62 -11.22
CA GLU A 123 -1.04 14.20 -12.40
C GLU A 123 -0.07 13.53 -13.38
N VAL A 124 -0.37 12.28 -13.75
CA VAL A 124 0.33 11.58 -14.85
C VAL A 124 -0.63 11.47 -16.02
N LYS A 125 -0.22 11.93 -17.20
CA LYS A 125 -1.06 11.98 -18.42
C LYS A 125 -0.68 10.89 -19.41
N GLU A 126 -1.53 10.76 -20.43
CA GLU A 126 -1.32 9.88 -21.59
C GLU A 126 -1.21 8.39 -21.23
N LEU A 127 -1.90 7.97 -20.15
CA LEU A 127 -2.00 6.55 -19.81
C LEU A 127 -2.78 5.82 -20.91
N SER A 128 -2.31 4.63 -21.31
CA SER A 128 -3.10 3.79 -22.21
C SER A 128 -4.41 3.34 -21.54
N PRO A 129 -5.52 3.09 -22.26
CA PRO A 129 -6.77 2.63 -21.64
C PRO A 129 -6.65 1.34 -20.81
N ASN A 130 -5.65 0.50 -21.12
CA ASN A 130 -5.34 -0.76 -20.44
C ASN A 130 -3.92 -0.74 -19.86
N TRP A 131 -3.59 0.34 -19.15
CA TRP A 131 -2.24 0.60 -18.63
C TRP A 131 -1.76 -0.48 -17.63
N GLY A 132 -2.68 -1.19 -16.98
CA GLY A 132 -2.39 -2.36 -16.13
C GLY A 132 -1.66 -2.00 -14.84
N ALA A 133 -0.41 -1.54 -14.94
CA ALA A 133 0.34 -0.97 -13.83
C ALA A 133 1.15 0.26 -14.25
N LEU A 134 1.29 1.20 -13.33
CA LEU A 134 2.04 2.45 -13.45
C LEU A 134 3.10 2.48 -12.34
N ALA A 135 4.34 2.76 -12.72
CA ALA A 135 5.41 3.10 -11.79
C ALA A 135 5.59 4.63 -11.79
N LEU A 136 5.57 5.23 -10.61
CA LEU A 136 5.91 6.63 -10.38
C LEU A 136 7.18 6.68 -9.52
N ASP A 137 8.29 7.02 -10.15
CA ASP A 137 9.59 7.17 -9.50
C ASP A 137 9.74 8.57 -8.94
N ILE A 138 10.14 8.64 -7.67
CA ILE A 138 10.43 9.87 -6.95
C ILE A 138 11.94 9.99 -6.82
N TYR A 139 12.50 11.06 -7.37
CA TYR A 139 13.91 11.37 -7.24
C TYR A 139 14.12 12.68 -6.50
N ASN A 140 15.24 12.82 -5.79
CA ASN A 140 15.63 14.09 -5.19
C ASN A 140 16.62 14.87 -6.10
N LYS A 141 16.45 16.19 -6.24
CA LYS A 141 17.45 17.08 -6.85
C LYS A 141 18.54 17.40 -5.81
N ASN A 142 19.73 16.86 -6.06
CA ASN A 142 21.01 17.12 -5.38
C ASN A 142 21.23 16.39 -4.04
N SER A 143 22.02 15.32 -4.13
CA SER A 143 23.22 15.18 -3.30
C SER A 143 24.37 14.76 -4.23
N GLU A 144 25.56 15.31 -3.99
CA GLU A 144 26.74 15.09 -4.83
C GLU A 144 27.09 13.59 -4.94
N LYS A 145 27.48 13.19 -6.16
CA LYS A 145 28.27 12.02 -6.56
C LYS A 145 28.14 10.74 -5.71
N GLU A 146 27.31 9.81 -6.18
CA GLU A 146 27.69 8.38 -6.20
C GLU A 146 27.27 7.78 -7.55
N GLN A 147 28.18 7.03 -8.18
CA GLN A 147 27.99 6.44 -9.51
C GLN A 147 27.04 5.23 -9.46
N MET A 148 26.33 5.02 -10.56
CA MET A 148 25.37 3.94 -10.78
C MET A 148 26.10 2.70 -11.31
N ASP A 149 25.86 1.52 -10.72
CA ASP A 149 26.23 0.23 -11.34
C ASP A 149 24.99 -0.44 -11.94
N ILE A 150 25.04 -0.69 -13.25
CA ILE A 150 23.96 -1.21 -14.10
C ILE A 150 23.87 -2.75 -13.99
N ARG A 151 24.71 -3.41 -13.18
CA ARG A 151 24.69 -4.87 -12.97
C ARG A 151 23.49 -5.41 -12.16
N LYS A 152 22.58 -4.57 -11.64
CA LYS A 152 21.44 -5.00 -10.81
C LYS A 152 20.33 -5.80 -11.51
N PHE A 153 20.44 -6.07 -12.82
CA PHE A 153 19.43 -6.86 -13.53
C PHE A 153 19.82 -8.31 -13.84
N THR A 154 21.04 -8.78 -13.51
CA THR A 154 21.46 -10.13 -13.96
C THR A 154 22.16 -11.07 -12.98
N GLN A 155 22.44 -10.75 -11.71
CA GLN A 155 23.08 -11.74 -10.81
C GLN A 155 22.74 -11.58 -9.32
N ASP A 156 22.82 -12.72 -8.63
CA ASP A 156 22.39 -12.97 -7.24
C ASP A 156 22.95 -12.00 -6.19
N VAL A 157 22.23 -11.93 -5.07
CA VAL A 157 22.27 -10.90 -4.01
C VAL A 157 23.62 -10.76 -3.26
N ASN A 158 24.63 -11.55 -3.57
CA ASN A 158 25.91 -11.53 -2.86
C ASN A 158 27.07 -11.42 -3.86
N GLU A 159 27.66 -10.23 -3.96
CA GLU A 159 29.10 -9.94 -4.16
C GLU A 159 29.26 -8.52 -4.76
N TYR A 160 29.96 -7.66 -4.04
CA TYR A 160 30.22 -6.27 -4.43
C TYR A 160 31.63 -6.20 -5.02
N GLU A 161 31.78 -5.72 -6.26
CA GLU A 161 33.03 -5.10 -6.72
C GLU A 161 32.74 -3.93 -7.67
N GLU A 162 33.40 -2.80 -7.38
CA GLU A 162 33.36 -1.54 -8.10
C GLU A 162 33.97 -1.65 -9.51
N GLU A 163 33.35 -1.04 -10.52
CA GLU A 163 34.13 -0.37 -11.56
C GLU A 163 33.34 0.72 -12.30
N ASN A 164 34.06 1.81 -12.58
CA ASN A 164 33.59 3.11 -13.07
C ASN A 164 33.33 3.11 -14.58
N THR A 165 32.18 3.62 -15.05
CA THR A 165 32.14 4.40 -16.31
C THR A 165 31.11 5.54 -16.26
N SER A 166 31.60 6.73 -16.56
CA SER A 166 30.92 8.02 -16.47
C SER A 166 29.86 8.21 -17.55
N THR A 167 28.60 8.40 -17.15
CA THR A 167 27.67 9.29 -17.85
C THR A 167 26.82 10.05 -16.82
N LYS A 168 26.80 11.38 -16.95
CA LYS A 168 26.20 12.35 -16.03
C LYS A 168 24.79 11.94 -15.57
N SER A 169 24.62 11.60 -14.29
CA SER A 169 23.29 11.49 -13.67
C SER A 169 23.18 12.48 -12.51
N PRO A 170 22.27 13.47 -12.58
CA PRO A 170 21.79 14.12 -11.40
C PRO A 170 20.41 13.54 -11.07
N ASN A 171 20.29 13.00 -9.85
CA ASN A 171 19.11 12.74 -9.04
C ASN A 171 19.07 11.29 -8.48
N LYS A 172 19.10 11.16 -7.15
CA LYS A 172 19.02 9.87 -6.42
C LYS A 172 17.57 9.39 -6.38
N LEU A 173 17.32 8.12 -6.74
CA LEU A 173 16.00 7.51 -6.60
C LEU A 173 15.69 7.35 -5.10
N VAL A 174 14.59 7.96 -4.67
CA VAL A 174 14.10 7.90 -3.29
C VAL A 174 13.20 6.70 -3.11
N GLN A 175 12.17 6.58 -3.95
CA GLN A 175 11.16 5.52 -3.88
C GLN A 175 10.36 5.44 -5.18
N THR A 176 9.88 4.24 -5.52
CA THR A 176 8.88 4.03 -6.57
C THR A 176 7.51 3.75 -5.94
N ILE A 177 6.48 4.49 -6.36
CA ILE A 177 5.08 4.18 -6.08
C ILE A 177 4.53 3.35 -7.23
N PHE A 178 4.07 2.14 -6.93
CA PHE A 178 3.36 1.32 -7.91
C PHE A 178 1.85 1.52 -7.78
N THR A 179 1.19 1.63 -8.91
CA THR A 179 -0.26 1.73 -9.01
C THR A 179 -0.74 0.69 -10.01
N ASP A 180 -1.84 -0.01 -9.71
CA ASP A 180 -2.42 -1.04 -10.58
C ASP A 180 -3.85 -0.62 -10.94
N GLN A 181 -4.23 -0.77 -12.19
CA GLN A 181 -5.51 -0.30 -12.73
C GLN A 181 -6.68 -0.97 -12.05
N ARG A 182 -6.56 -2.26 -11.74
CA ARG A 182 -7.62 -3.06 -11.10
C ARG A 182 -7.91 -2.60 -9.67
N LYS A 183 -6.97 -1.90 -9.03
CA LYS A 183 -7.07 -1.38 -7.66
C LYS A 183 -7.22 0.14 -7.61
N THR A 184 -7.34 0.80 -8.75
CA THR A 184 -7.46 2.26 -8.83
C THR A 184 -8.90 2.64 -9.10
N LYS A 185 -9.43 3.60 -8.35
CA LYS A 185 -10.79 4.09 -8.55
C LYS A 185 -10.86 4.83 -9.89
N ALA A 186 -11.72 4.37 -10.79
CA ALA A 186 -12.08 5.10 -12.00
C ALA A 186 -13.09 6.22 -11.65
N ASN A 187 -12.86 7.41 -12.20
CA ASN A 187 -13.68 8.58 -12.02
C ASN A 187 -13.65 9.41 -13.32
N ASP A 188 -14.69 9.24 -14.12
CA ASP A 188 -14.88 9.87 -15.43
C ASP A 188 -15.01 11.40 -15.34
N GLU A 189 -15.48 11.89 -14.19
CA GLU A 189 -15.69 13.32 -13.90
C GLU A 189 -14.47 13.97 -13.23
N LEU A 190 -13.40 13.21 -12.96
CA LEU A 190 -12.20 13.73 -12.31
C LEU A 190 -11.59 14.85 -13.15
N LEU A 191 -11.39 16.01 -12.52
CA LEU A 191 -10.70 17.17 -13.06
C LEU A 191 -9.60 17.59 -12.09
N ALA A 192 -8.50 18.11 -12.64
CA ALA A 192 -7.49 18.77 -11.82
C ALA A 192 -8.14 19.95 -11.07
N GLU A 193 -8.02 19.93 -9.75
CA GLU A 193 -8.56 20.96 -8.87
C GLU A 193 -7.56 22.13 -8.76
N ASN A 194 -7.95 23.18 -8.06
CA ASN A 194 -7.06 24.30 -7.77
C ASN A 194 -6.26 24.03 -6.47
N LYS A 195 -5.19 24.81 -6.26
CA LYS A 195 -4.30 24.66 -5.10
C LYS A 195 -5.07 24.69 -3.77
N LYS A 196 -6.04 25.59 -3.64
CA LYS A 196 -6.85 25.77 -2.43
C LYS A 196 -7.69 24.54 -2.10
N THR A 197 -8.30 23.90 -3.11
CA THR A 197 -9.09 22.68 -2.88
C THR A 197 -8.20 21.52 -2.42
N TYR A 198 -7.02 21.34 -3.02
CA TYR A 198 -6.06 20.33 -2.56
C TYR A 198 -5.59 20.58 -1.13
N GLU A 199 -5.26 21.82 -0.79
CA GLU A 199 -4.84 22.18 0.57
C GLU A 199 -5.92 21.86 1.60
N LEU A 200 -7.19 22.16 1.30
CA LEU A 200 -8.32 21.84 2.16
C LEU A 200 -8.54 20.32 2.30
N ASP A 201 -8.40 19.54 1.22
CA ASP A 201 -8.51 18.07 1.28
C ASP A 201 -7.41 17.46 2.18
N PHE A 202 -6.16 17.94 2.09
CA PHE A 202 -5.10 17.48 3.01
C PHE A 202 -5.40 17.86 4.45
N ILE A 203 -5.89 19.09 4.71
CA ILE A 203 -6.27 19.51 6.06
C ILE A 203 -7.38 18.61 6.61
N GLU A 204 -8.40 18.28 5.82
CA GLU A 204 -9.49 17.40 6.23
C GLU A 204 -8.99 15.98 6.55
N ARG A 205 -8.07 15.44 5.73
CA ARG A 205 -7.40 14.16 5.99
C ARG A 205 -6.58 14.17 7.27
N ASP A 206 -5.76 15.21 7.47
CA ASP A 206 -4.97 15.39 8.68
C ASP A 206 -5.87 15.42 9.92
N LYS A 207 -7.00 16.14 9.87
CA LYS A 207 -7.99 16.16 10.94
C LYS A 207 -8.52 14.76 11.22
N LYS A 208 -8.93 14.02 10.18
CA LYS A 208 -9.45 12.65 10.32
C LYS A 208 -8.43 11.68 10.93
N ASP A 209 -7.17 11.79 10.53
CA ASP A 209 -6.07 11.00 11.11
C ASP A 209 -5.88 11.32 12.61
N ILE A 210 -5.97 12.60 12.99
CA ILE A 210 -5.87 13.05 14.38
C ILE A 210 -7.10 12.62 15.20
N GLU A 211 -8.30 12.68 14.64
CA GLU A 211 -9.54 12.20 15.28
C GLU A 211 -9.46 10.71 15.58
N THR A 212 -8.95 9.91 14.63
CA THR A 212 -8.72 8.47 14.83
C THR A 212 -7.73 8.22 15.98
N LYS A 213 -6.67 9.03 16.09
CA LYS A 213 -5.74 8.97 17.23
C LYS A 213 -6.43 9.31 18.55
N ILE A 214 -7.26 10.34 18.58
CA ILE A 214 -8.04 10.72 19.78
C ILE A 214 -8.96 9.57 20.21
N GLU A 215 -9.64 8.91 19.27
CA GLU A 215 -10.49 7.75 19.55
C GLU A 215 -9.67 6.61 20.15
N ASN A 216 -8.50 6.30 19.57
CA ASN A 216 -7.61 5.25 20.08
C ASN A 216 -7.09 5.56 21.49
N TYR A 217 -6.70 6.80 21.78
CA TYR A 217 -6.39 7.22 23.15
C TYR A 217 -7.59 7.05 24.08
N GLY A 218 -8.81 7.34 23.62
CA GLY A 218 -10.04 7.13 24.39
C GLY A 218 -10.28 5.66 24.74
N LYS A 219 -10.02 4.74 23.79
CA LYS A 219 -10.07 3.29 24.03
C LYS A 219 -9.01 2.85 25.04
N ALA A 220 -7.78 3.35 24.90
CA ALA A 220 -6.68 3.03 25.82
C ALA A 220 -6.97 3.52 27.26
N ILE A 221 -7.54 4.72 27.41
CA ILE A 221 -7.95 5.26 28.72
C ILE A 221 -8.98 4.34 29.38
N LYS A 222 -10.04 3.95 28.65
CA LYS A 222 -11.07 3.05 29.20
C LYS A 222 -10.48 1.71 29.65
N LEU A 223 -9.58 1.15 28.85
CA LEU A 223 -8.91 -0.12 29.20
C LEU A 223 -8.08 0.02 30.48
N GLU A 224 -7.32 1.11 30.63
CA GLU A 224 -6.55 1.37 31.85
C GLU A 224 -7.44 1.65 33.08
N GLU A 225 -8.57 2.33 32.89
CA GLU A 225 -9.57 2.56 33.95
C GLU A 225 -10.20 1.23 34.43
N GLU A 226 -10.57 0.34 33.51
CA GLU A 226 -11.11 -1.00 33.82
C GLU A 226 -10.07 -1.88 34.53
N ASN A 227 -8.83 -1.87 34.05
CA ASN A 227 -7.71 -2.57 34.69
C ASN A 227 -7.47 -2.05 36.10
N GLY A 228 -7.41 -0.73 36.28
CA GLY A 228 -7.23 -0.08 37.58
C GLY A 228 -8.33 -0.47 38.57
N LYS A 229 -9.60 -0.45 38.12
CA LYS A 229 -10.75 -0.87 38.93
C LYS A 229 -10.66 -2.33 39.36
N THR A 230 -10.36 -3.23 38.42
CA THR A 230 -10.24 -4.67 38.70
C THR A 230 -9.12 -4.96 39.70
N VAL A 231 -7.98 -4.28 39.56
CA VAL A 231 -6.85 -4.43 40.48
C VAL A 231 -7.20 -3.85 41.85
N PHE A 232 -7.91 -2.73 41.90
CA PHE A 232 -8.39 -2.12 43.15
C PHE A 232 -9.35 -3.04 43.92
N GLU A 233 -10.30 -3.68 43.23
CA GLU A 233 -11.21 -4.67 43.84
C GLU A 233 -10.43 -5.84 44.45
N LYS A 234 -9.43 -6.38 43.75
CA LYS A 234 -8.54 -7.42 44.30
C LYS A 234 -7.76 -6.96 45.53
N VAL A 235 -7.26 -5.71 45.53
CA VAL A 235 -6.60 -5.14 46.70
C VAL A 235 -7.55 -5.09 47.89
N LYS A 236 -8.82 -4.73 47.66
CA LYS A 236 -9.84 -4.70 48.70
C LYS A 236 -10.12 -6.10 49.25
N GLU A 237 -10.34 -7.08 48.38
CA GLU A 237 -10.55 -8.49 48.77
C GLU A 237 -9.39 -9.01 49.62
N LEU A 238 -8.14 -8.80 49.18
CA LEU A 238 -6.96 -9.21 49.94
C LEU A 238 -6.90 -8.54 51.32
N LYS A 239 -7.21 -7.24 51.40
CA LYS A 239 -7.26 -6.51 52.69
C LYS A 239 -8.34 -7.07 53.61
N ASP A 240 -9.50 -7.43 53.08
CA ASP A 240 -10.61 -8.01 53.84
C ASP A 240 -10.29 -9.44 54.33
N GLU A 241 -9.52 -10.21 53.57
CA GLU A 241 -9.10 -11.57 53.94
C GLU A 241 -7.97 -11.61 54.99
N MET A 242 -7.13 -10.57 55.07
CA MET A 242 -5.99 -10.50 56.01
C MET A 242 -6.39 -10.73 57.48
N LYS A 243 -7.64 -10.46 57.88
CA LYS A 243 -8.12 -10.69 59.25
C LYS A 243 -8.17 -12.16 59.67
N TYR A 244 -8.14 -13.09 58.71
CA TYR A 244 -8.19 -14.53 58.96
C TYR A 244 -6.82 -15.22 58.76
N GLN A 245 -5.77 -14.46 58.47
CA GLN A 245 -4.44 -14.97 58.16
C GLN A 245 -3.52 -14.93 59.39
N THR A 246 -2.52 -15.80 59.39
CA THR A 246 -1.38 -15.76 60.34
C THR A 246 -0.44 -14.58 60.04
N GLU A 247 0.44 -14.22 60.97
CA GLU A 247 1.37 -13.08 60.78
C GLU A 247 2.33 -13.26 59.59
N ALA A 248 2.79 -14.49 59.33
CA ALA A 248 3.62 -14.79 58.17
C ALA A 248 2.85 -14.59 56.86
N GLU A 249 1.61 -15.09 56.78
CA GLU A 249 0.74 -14.93 55.61
C GLU A 249 0.33 -13.47 55.38
N LYS A 250 0.06 -12.70 56.45
CA LYS A 250 -0.21 -11.26 56.36
C LYS A 250 0.94 -10.51 55.70
N THR A 251 2.18 -10.85 56.04
CA THR A 251 3.38 -10.22 55.45
C THR A 251 3.48 -10.50 53.95
N GLU A 252 3.17 -11.72 53.53
CA GLU A 252 3.13 -12.09 52.11
C GLU A 252 2.00 -11.35 51.37
N THR A 253 0.81 -11.31 51.97
CA THR A 253 -0.36 -10.59 51.42
C THR A 253 -0.08 -9.09 51.30
N GLN A 254 0.57 -8.47 52.28
CA GLN A 254 0.99 -7.07 52.23
C GLN A 254 1.92 -6.79 51.04
N SER A 255 2.86 -7.71 50.78
CA SER A 255 3.78 -7.59 49.64
C SER A 255 3.05 -7.69 48.30
N LYS A 256 2.05 -8.59 48.20
CA LYS A 256 1.16 -8.69 47.04
C LYS A 256 0.34 -7.40 46.84
N ILE A 257 -0.26 -6.86 47.90
CA ILE A 257 -1.01 -5.60 47.88
C ILE A 257 -0.13 -4.46 47.37
N ALA A 258 1.09 -4.30 47.90
CA ALA A 258 2.00 -3.25 47.46
C ALA A 258 2.34 -3.34 45.96
N SER A 259 2.51 -4.57 45.44
CA SER A 259 2.70 -4.79 44.00
C SER A 259 1.47 -4.37 43.18
N LEU A 260 0.27 -4.68 43.65
CA LEU A 260 -0.99 -4.30 43.00
C LEU A 260 -1.24 -2.79 43.06
N GLU A 261 -0.95 -2.13 44.19
CA GLU A 261 -1.04 -0.67 44.35
C GLU A 261 -0.07 0.05 43.40
N SER A 262 1.13 -0.49 43.18
CA SER A 262 2.06 0.01 42.17
C SER A 262 1.49 -0.06 40.75
N LYS A 263 0.77 -1.15 40.42
CA LYS A 263 0.09 -1.29 39.12
C LYS A 263 -1.02 -0.26 38.94
N ILE A 264 -1.84 -0.01 39.96
CA ILE A 264 -2.87 1.04 39.92
C ILE A 264 -2.25 2.39 39.61
N LYS A 265 -1.18 2.76 40.32
CA LYS A 265 -0.45 4.01 40.09
C LYS A 265 0.12 4.11 38.68
N SER A 266 0.59 3.00 38.12
CA SER A 266 1.06 2.95 36.73
C SER A 266 -0.08 3.21 35.74
N SER A 267 -1.25 2.59 35.94
CA SER A 267 -2.43 2.83 35.10
C SER A 267 -2.92 4.28 35.21
N GLU A 268 -2.93 4.88 36.40
CA GLU A 268 -3.26 6.30 36.60
C GLU A 268 -2.34 7.22 35.80
N LYS A 269 -1.03 6.97 35.83
CA LYS A 269 -0.03 7.73 35.06
C LYS A 269 -0.25 7.57 33.55
N ASN A 270 -0.58 6.38 33.07
CA ASN A 270 -0.90 6.15 31.65
C ASN A 270 -2.16 6.91 31.23
N ILE A 271 -3.19 6.92 32.07
CA ILE A 271 -4.42 7.69 31.82
C ILE A 271 -4.11 9.18 31.70
N GLU A 272 -3.31 9.73 32.61
CA GLU A 272 -2.89 11.14 32.56
C GLU A 272 -2.13 11.46 31.26
N LEU A 273 -1.17 10.60 30.89
CA LEU A 273 -0.44 10.73 29.63
C LEU A 273 -1.38 10.76 28.42
N PHE A 274 -2.28 9.78 28.30
CA PHE A 274 -3.21 9.72 27.17
C PHE A 274 -4.19 10.91 27.14
N LYS A 275 -4.62 11.42 28.30
CA LYS A 275 -5.44 12.66 28.38
C LYS A 275 -4.64 13.88 27.90
N GLY A 276 -3.35 13.96 28.25
CA GLY A 276 -2.44 14.99 27.76
C GLY A 276 -2.30 14.96 26.24
N GLU A 277 -2.03 13.78 25.67
CA GLU A 277 -1.93 13.58 24.22
C GLU A 277 -3.24 13.93 23.49
N GLN A 278 -4.40 13.54 24.03
CA GLN A 278 -5.70 13.96 23.48
C GLN A 278 -5.87 15.47 23.46
N LYS A 279 -5.40 16.19 24.49
CA LYS A 279 -5.50 17.66 24.54
C LYS A 279 -4.66 18.30 23.44
N ILE A 280 -3.41 17.86 23.29
CA ILE A 280 -2.50 18.33 22.23
C ILE A 280 -3.10 18.05 20.85
N ALA A 281 -3.64 16.85 20.63
CA ALA A 281 -4.30 16.46 19.39
C ALA A 281 -5.51 17.36 19.07
N ARG A 282 -6.38 17.63 20.05
CA ARG A 282 -7.52 18.53 19.88
C ARG A 282 -7.10 19.97 19.57
N ASP A 283 -6.03 20.46 20.18
CA ASP A 283 -5.52 21.79 19.88
C ASP A 283 -4.93 21.86 18.46
N LYS A 284 -4.28 20.80 17.98
CA LYS A 284 -3.84 20.70 16.57
C LYS A 284 -5.02 20.75 15.60
N ILE A 285 -6.13 20.08 15.90
CA ILE A 285 -7.37 20.16 15.09
C ILE A 285 -7.87 21.60 15.00
N LYS A 286 -7.93 22.33 16.12
CA LYS A 286 -8.35 23.76 16.11
C LYS A 286 -7.44 24.62 15.23
N LYS A 287 -6.13 24.36 15.25
CA LYS A 287 -5.16 25.07 14.38
C LYS A 287 -5.36 24.78 12.90
N LEU A 288 -5.65 23.53 12.56
CA LEU A 288 -6.01 23.14 11.20
C LEU A 288 -7.33 23.79 10.74
N GLU A 289 -8.32 23.91 11.62
CA GLU A 289 -9.57 24.62 11.34
C GLU A 289 -9.36 26.11 11.11
N GLN A 290 -8.51 26.76 11.92
CA GLN A 290 -8.12 28.16 11.71
C GLN A 290 -7.45 28.33 10.34
N LYS A 291 -6.50 27.45 9.99
CA LYS A 291 -5.83 27.45 8.68
C LYS A 291 -6.85 27.30 7.54
N ALA A 292 -7.77 26.35 7.63
CA ALA A 292 -8.82 26.14 6.62
C ALA A 292 -9.73 27.38 6.44
N GLN A 293 -10.06 28.09 7.53
CA GLN A 293 -10.83 29.32 7.45
C GLN A 293 -10.07 30.45 6.76
N GLU A 294 -8.77 30.59 7.01
CA GLU A 294 -7.91 31.59 6.35
C GLU A 294 -7.79 31.31 4.85
N ILE A 295 -7.57 30.05 4.47
CA ILE A 295 -7.56 29.61 3.07
C ILE A 295 -8.89 29.94 2.39
N ASN A 296 -10.02 29.76 3.09
CA ASN A 296 -11.34 30.05 2.53
C ASN A 296 -11.62 31.54 2.30
N LYS A 297 -11.00 32.43 3.09
CA LYS A 297 -11.14 33.89 2.98
C LYS A 297 -10.31 34.51 1.85
N ASN A 298 -9.21 33.85 1.49
CA ASN A 298 -8.32 34.24 0.39
C ASN A 298 -8.71 33.58 -0.93
#